data_AF-A0A1I7X0B3-F1
#
_entry.id   AF-A0A1I7X0B3-F1
#
_cell.length_a   1.000
_cell.length_b   1.000
_cell.length_c   1.000
_cell.angle_alpha   90.00
_cell.angle_beta   90.00
_cell.angle_gamma   90.00
#
_symmetry.space_group_name_H-M   'P 1'
#
loop_
_entity.id
_entity.type
_entity.pdbx_description
1 polymer ?
#
loop_
_entity_poly.entity_id
_entity_poly.type
_entity_poly.pdbx_seq_one_letter_code
_entity_poly.pdbx_strand_id
1 'polypeptide(L)' 'MNKSLDLQFAISKAWNEVDEVVIKNLVSSMTERIFQVINRNGSCTDY' A
#
# COMPACT_ATOMS: atom_id res chain seq x y z
N MET A 1 -22.52 11.70 -19.10
CA MET A 1 -21.60 11.43 -17.98
C MET A 1 -20.40 10.67 -18.55
N ASN A 2 -19.21 11.26 -18.50
CA ASN A 2 -18.02 10.69 -19.13
C ASN A 2 -17.29 9.83 -18.09
N LYS A 3 -17.60 8.54 -18.08
CA LYS A 3 -17.14 7.57 -17.07
C LYS A 3 -15.62 7.57 -16.86
N SER A 4 -14.83 7.90 -17.88
CA SER A 4 -13.37 7.98 -17.77
C SER A 4 -12.90 9.15 -16.91
N LEU A 5 -13.58 10.31 -17.01
CA LEU A 5 -13.26 11.49 -16.20
C LEU A 5 -13.69 11.30 -14.76
N ASP A 6 -14.85 10.67 -14.55
CA ASP A 6 -15.36 10.39 -13.21
C ASP A 6 -14.43 9.41 -12.45
N LEU A 7 -13.92 8.38 -13.15
CA LEU A 7 -12.94 7.44 -12.58
C LEU A 7 -11.63 8.14 -12.25
N GLN A 8 -11.10 8.97 -13.16
CA GLN A 8 -9.87 9.72 -12.92
C GLN A 8 -10.01 10.62 -11.70
N PHE A 9 -11.13 11.34 -11.59
CA PHE A 9 -11.41 12.21 -10.44
C PHE A 9 -11.49 11.41 -9.14
N ALA A 10 -12.18 10.26 -9.14
CA ALA A 10 -12.28 9.40 -7.97
C ALA A 10 -10.91 8.87 -7.51
N ILE A 11 -10.04 8.47 -8.44
CA ILE A 11 -8.67 8.02 -8.12
C ILE A 11 -7.85 9.17 -7.53
N SER A 12 -7.85 10.35 -8.17
CA SER A 12 -7.11 11.51 -7.67
C SER A 12 -7.59 11.96 -6.30
N LYS A 13 -8.91 11.96 -6.07
CA LYS A 13 -9.49 12.26 -4.76
C LYS A 13 -9.04 11.26 -3.70
N ALA A 14 -9.18 9.97 -3.96
CA ALA A 14 -8.79 8.91 -3.02
C ALA A 14 -7.29 8.97 -2.71
N TRP A 15 -6.44 9.26 -3.71
CA TRP A 15 -5.00 9.39 -3.52
C TRP A 15 -4.63 10.58 -2.62
N ASN A 16 -5.30 11.72 -2.79
CA ASN A 16 -5.06 12.91 -1.98
C ASN A 16 -5.57 12.78 -0.53
N GLU A 17 -6.46 11.83 -0.26
CA GLU A 17 -7.00 11.56 1.08
C GLU A 17 -6.16 10.52 1.86
N VAL A 18 -5.11 9.95 1.25
CA VAL A 18 -4.21 9.02 1.94
C VAL A 18 -3.41 9.77 3.02
N ASP A 19 -3.58 9.34 4.28
CA ASP A 19 -2.86 9.90 5.43
C ASP A 19 -1.37 9.53 5.40
N GLU A 20 -0.50 10.49 5.71
CA GLU A 20 0.94 10.28 5.84
C GLU A 20 1.28 9.19 6.88
N VAL A 21 0.49 9.07 7.94
CA VAL A 21 0.65 8.03 8.96
C VAL A 21 0.46 6.63 8.36
N VAL A 22 -0.45 6.47 7.39
CA VAL A 22 -0.64 5.18 6.70
C VAL A 22 0.61 4.82 5.89
N ILE A 23 1.20 5.80 5.18
CA ILE A 23 2.45 5.62 4.44
C ILE A 23 3.59 5.25 5.40
N LYS A 24 3.70 5.97 6.52
CA LYS A 24 4.73 5.70 7.54
C LYS A 24 4.60 4.30 8.12
N ASN A 25 3.38 3.89 8.49
CA ASN A 25 3.12 2.56 9.03
C ASN A 25 3.44 1.47 8.00
N LEU A 26 3.11 1.70 6.72
CA LEU A 26 3.48 0.78 5.63
C LEU A 26 4.99 0.59 5.56
N VAL A 27 5.77 1.68 5.53
CA VAL A 27 7.23 1.64 5.50
C VAL A 27 7.80 0.99 6.76
N SER A 28 7.28 1.34 7.95
CA SER A 28 7.73 0.74 9.22
C SER A 28 7.48 -0.77 9.28
N SER A 29 6.42 -1.28 8.64
CA SER A 29 6.13 -2.73 8.58
C SER A 29 7.08 -3.51 7.65
N MET A 30 7.87 -2.86 6.80
CA MET A 30 8.75 -3.55 5.84
C MET A 30 9.79 -4.43 6.53
N THR A 31 10.32 -3.99 7.68
CA THR A 31 11.28 -4.75 8.47
C THR A 31 10.70 -6.10 8.91
N GLU A 32 9.45 -6.12 9.36
CA GLU A 32 8.75 -7.34 9.76
C GLU A 32 8.57 -8.30 8.57
N ARG A 33 8.22 -7.77 7.39
CA ARG A 33 8.09 -8.57 6.15
C ARG A 33 9.42 -9.18 5.73
N ILE A 34 10.53 -8.43 5.85
CA ILE A 34 11.87 -8.96 5.58
C ILE A 34 12.21 -10.09 6.55
N PHE A 35 11.91 -9.93 7.84
CA PHE A 35 12.09 -11.01 8.82
C PHE A 35 11.25 -12.24 8.49
N GLN A 36 10.02 -12.08 8.00
CA GLN A 36 9.21 -13.21 7.54
C GLN A 36 9.88 -13.95 6.37
N VAL A 37 10.38 -13.24 5.36
CA VAL A 37 11.09 -13.85 4.22
C VAL A 37 12.30 -14.65 4.70
N ILE A 38 13.11 -14.09 5.60
CA ILE A 38 14.29 -14.77 6.16
C ILE A 38 13.86 -16.03 6.91
N ASN A 39 12.90 -15.91 7.84
CA ASN A 39 12.45 -17.02 8.69
C ASN A 39 11.76 -18.14 7.89
N ARG A 40 11.25 -17.84 6.70
CA ARG A 40 10.59 -18.79 5.80
C ARG A 40 11.50 -19.27 4.66
N ASN A 41 12.82 -19.06 4.76
CA ASN A 41 13.80 -19.46 3.75
C ASN A 41 13.47 -18.95 2.34
N GLY A 42 13.00 -17.70 2.23
CA GLY A 42 12.62 -17.09 0.95
C GLY A 42 11.22 -17.42 0.45
N SER A 43 10.41 -18.17 1.22
CA SER A 43 9.01 -18.45 0.86
C SER A 43 8.10 -17.23 1.07
N CYS A 44 6.82 -17.37 0.70
CA CYS A 44 5.83 -16.30 0.73
C CYS A 44 5.62 -15.71 2.13
N THR A 45 5.38 -14.40 2.18
CA THR A 45 4.93 -13.67 3.38
C THR A 45 3.42 -13.73 3.54
N ASP A 46 2.91 -13.22 4.67
CA ASP A 46 1.47 -13.06 4.88
C ASP A 46 0.91 -11.75 4.29
N TYR A 47 1.81 -10.89 3.79
CA TYR A 47 1.48 -9.77 2.88
C TYR A 47 1.29 -10.28 1.46
#